data_AF-A0A1A3N7E4-F1
#
_entry.id   AF-A0A1A3N7E4-F1
#
_cell.length_a   1.000
_cell.length_b   1.000
_cell.length_c   1.000
_cell.angle_alpha   90.00
_cell.angle_beta   90.00
_cell.angle_gamma   90.00
#
_symmetry.space_group_name_H-M   'P 1'
#
loop_
_entity.id
_entity.type
_entity.pdbx_description
1 polymer ?
#
loop_
_entity_poly.entity_id
_entity_poly.type
_entity_poly.pdbx_seq_one_letter_code
_entity_poly.pdbx_strand_id
1 'polypeptide(L)'
;MAGVYRAPLRSRSDEVDPRATLEHALRKGLCGFGQRVRTPTERDRLERRAARFAEVLDGSFVWTRDPEGMYWLGRIAGPYFYDDDDDAAAVDLVHVRRCDWLAGPLLEPQVPAAVVATYGRGGRNFQQTHHPSVSQETQRIWDATRSAR
;
A
#
# COMPACT_ATOMS: atom_id res chain seq x y z
N MET A 1 16.17 -6.97 5.78
CA MET A 1 16.19 -5.49 5.76
C MET A 1 14.81 -5.01 5.33
N ALA A 2 14.32 -3.92 5.92
CA ALA A 2 13.05 -3.30 5.52
C ALA A 2 13.02 -3.04 4.00
N GLY A 3 11.90 -3.36 3.35
CA GLY A 3 11.74 -3.27 1.89
C GLY A 3 10.94 -2.06 1.45
N VAL A 4 10.81 -1.87 0.14
CA VAL A 4 9.89 -0.92 -0.48
C VAL A 4 8.85 -1.69 -1.28
N TYR A 5 7.57 -1.45 -1.03
CA TYR A 5 6.47 -2.19 -1.63
C TYR A 5 5.49 -1.26 -2.33
N ARG A 6 4.98 -1.69 -3.47
CA ARG A 6 3.72 -1.19 -4.02
C ARG A 6 2.58 -1.82 -3.23
N ALA A 7 1.77 -1.00 -2.58
CA ALA A 7 0.56 -1.37 -1.86
C ALA A 7 -0.62 -0.61 -2.48
N PRO A 8 -1.39 -1.21 -3.41
CA PRO A 8 -2.40 -0.47 -4.18
C PRO A 8 -3.62 0.06 -3.40
N LEU A 9 -3.78 -0.29 -2.11
CA LEU A 9 -4.89 0.12 -1.24
C LEU A 9 -6.27 0.08 -1.93
N ARG A 10 -6.58 -1.04 -2.59
CA ARG A 10 -7.84 -1.18 -3.35
C ARG A 10 -8.40 -2.59 -3.27
N SER A 11 -9.72 -2.65 -3.35
CA SER A 11 -10.48 -3.85 -3.71
C SER A 11 -10.03 -4.43 -5.05
N ARG A 12 -10.26 -5.72 -5.25
CA ARG A 12 -10.21 -6.34 -6.59
C ARG A 12 -11.55 -6.36 -7.30
N SER A 13 -12.63 -5.97 -6.61
CA SER A 13 -13.95 -5.78 -7.22
C SER A 13 -14.07 -4.34 -7.71
N ASP A 14 -14.50 -4.17 -8.95
CA ASP A 14 -14.80 -2.85 -9.53
C ASP A 14 -16.08 -2.22 -8.95
N GLU A 15 -16.82 -2.97 -8.13
CA GLU A 15 -18.02 -2.49 -7.40
C GLU A 15 -17.67 -1.62 -6.19
N VAL A 16 -16.40 -1.62 -5.76
CA VAL A 16 -15.93 -0.84 -4.62
C VAL A 16 -15.18 0.36 -5.15
N ASP A 17 -15.58 1.57 -4.72
CA ASP A 17 -14.91 2.81 -5.09
C ASP A 17 -13.46 2.82 -4.55
N PRO A 18 -12.43 2.84 -5.44
CA PRO A 18 -11.04 2.87 -5.02
C PRO A 18 -10.69 4.11 -4.19
N ARG A 19 -11.37 5.25 -4.41
CA ARG A 19 -11.14 6.46 -3.61
C ARG A 19 -11.59 6.26 -2.17
N ALA A 20 -12.76 5.64 -1.96
CA ALA A 20 -13.26 5.31 -0.63
C ALA A 20 -12.32 4.38 0.15
N THR A 21 -11.77 3.34 -0.51
CA THR A 21 -10.77 2.45 0.11
C THR A 21 -9.51 3.21 0.54
N LEU A 22 -8.99 4.08 -0.33
CA LEU A 22 -7.80 4.89 -0.06
C LEU A 22 -8.04 5.86 1.11
N GLU A 23 -9.12 6.64 1.06
CA GLU A 23 -9.45 7.62 2.09
C GLU A 23 -9.65 6.96 3.46
N HIS A 24 -10.31 5.79 3.49
CA HIS A 24 -10.43 5.00 4.71
C HIS A 24 -9.04 4.61 5.25
N ALA A 25 -8.17 4.07 4.39
CA ALA A 25 -6.83 3.64 4.76
C ALA A 25 -5.99 4.80 5.34
N LEU A 26 -5.98 5.95 4.66
CA LEU A 26 -5.23 7.14 5.10
C LEU A 26 -5.74 7.68 6.43
N ARG A 27 -7.06 7.79 6.59
CA ARG A 27 -7.71 8.33 7.80
C ARG A 27 -7.44 7.46 9.04
N LYS A 28 -7.42 6.13 8.88
CA LYS A 28 -7.24 5.17 9.98
C LYS A 28 -5.77 4.81 10.22
N GLY A 29 -4.84 5.30 9.40
CA GLY A 29 -3.43 4.92 9.46
C GLY A 29 -3.23 3.44 9.15
N LEU A 30 -3.83 2.97 8.05
CA LEU A 30 -3.80 1.57 7.63
C LEU A 30 -3.19 1.44 6.23
N CYS A 31 -2.54 0.31 6.01
CA CYS A 31 -2.13 -0.16 4.69
C CYS A 31 -2.68 -1.58 4.52
N GLY A 32 -3.25 -1.90 3.37
CA GLY A 32 -3.85 -3.20 3.16
C GLY A 32 -4.46 -3.42 1.79
N PHE A 33 -5.29 -4.46 1.70
CA PHE A 33 -6.06 -4.79 0.51
C PHE A 33 -7.30 -5.61 0.88
N GLY A 34 -8.24 -5.65 -0.05
CA GLY A 34 -9.48 -6.37 0.09
C GLY A 34 -9.39 -7.88 -0.07
N GLN A 35 -10.54 -8.51 0.22
CA GLN A 35 -10.74 -9.95 0.17
C GLN A 35 -11.68 -10.41 -0.95
N ARG A 36 -12.39 -9.50 -1.63
CA ARG A 36 -13.32 -9.88 -2.69
C ARG A 36 -12.59 -10.57 -3.84
N VAL A 37 -12.99 -11.81 -4.14
CA VAL A 37 -12.47 -12.67 -5.19
C VAL A 37 -13.62 -13.44 -5.84
N ARG A 38 -13.51 -13.76 -7.14
CA ARG A 38 -14.59 -14.39 -7.91
C ARG A 38 -14.40 -15.89 -8.11
N THR A 39 -13.17 -16.38 -7.96
CA THR A 39 -12.81 -17.78 -8.23
C THR A 39 -11.99 -18.40 -7.10
N PRO A 40 -12.03 -19.74 -6.93
CA PRO A 40 -11.15 -20.43 -5.98
C PRO A 40 -9.66 -20.12 -6.20
N THR A 41 -9.20 -20.09 -7.45
CA THR A 41 -7.80 -19.75 -7.78
C THR A 41 -7.41 -18.34 -7.32
N GLU A 42 -8.34 -17.38 -7.37
CA GLU A 42 -8.10 -16.04 -6.85
C GLU A 42 -8.05 -16.00 -5.32
N ARG A 43 -8.84 -16.86 -4.65
CA ARG A 43 -8.79 -17.04 -3.20
C ARG A 43 -7.43 -17.56 -2.74
N ASP A 44 -6.90 -18.60 -3.38
CA ASP A 44 -5.57 -19.11 -3.04
C ASP A 44 -4.47 -18.05 -3.26
N ARG A 45 -4.62 -17.22 -4.30
CA ARG A 45 -3.70 -16.10 -4.59
C ARG A 45 -3.82 -14.99 -3.54
N LEU A 46 -5.02 -14.75 -3.02
CA LEU A 46 -5.27 -13.81 -1.92
C LEU A 46 -4.61 -14.33 -0.64
N GLU A 47 -4.81 -15.59 -0.27
CA GLU A 47 -4.21 -16.20 0.93
C GLU A 47 -2.68 -16.13 0.89
N ARG A 48 -2.06 -16.51 -0.24
CA ARG A 48 -0.61 -16.36 -0.43
C ARG A 48 -0.15 -14.90 -0.41
N ARG A 49 -1.01 -13.94 -0.76
CA ARG A 49 -0.70 -12.51 -0.66
C ARG A 49 -0.79 -12.04 0.79
N ALA A 50 -1.83 -12.43 1.52
CA ALA A 50 -2.00 -12.13 2.93
C ALA A 50 -0.84 -12.70 3.77
N ALA A 51 -0.46 -13.96 3.55
CA ALA A 51 0.69 -14.58 4.23
C ALA A 51 1.99 -13.77 3.98
N ARG A 52 2.32 -13.48 2.72
CA ARG A 52 3.49 -12.65 2.38
C ARG A 52 3.42 -11.24 2.94
N PHE A 53 2.22 -10.66 3.05
CA PHE A 53 2.03 -9.32 3.61
C PHE A 53 2.23 -9.30 5.13
N ALA A 54 1.80 -10.37 5.83
CA ALA A 54 2.04 -10.54 7.25
C ALA A 54 3.54 -10.66 7.59
N GLU A 55 4.32 -11.30 6.72
CA GLU A 55 5.77 -11.49 6.89
C GLU A 55 6.61 -10.23 6.61
N VAL A 56 6.02 -9.15 6.08
CA VAL A 56 6.76 -7.91 5.80
C VAL A 56 7.33 -7.34 7.10
N LEU A 57 8.59 -6.92 7.08
CA LEU A 57 9.22 -6.32 8.25
C LEU A 57 8.59 -4.97 8.59
N ASP A 58 8.35 -4.72 9.87
CA ASP A 58 8.02 -3.38 10.36
C ASP A 58 9.12 -2.38 9.95
N GLY A 59 8.70 -1.15 9.68
CA GLY A 59 9.56 -0.11 9.13
C GLY A 59 9.75 -0.19 7.61
N SER A 60 9.18 -1.18 6.92
CA SER A 60 9.15 -1.24 5.45
C SER A 60 8.29 -0.10 4.89
N PHE A 61 8.74 0.45 3.76
CA PHE A 61 8.01 1.50 3.05
C PHE A 61 6.96 0.92 2.12
N VAL A 62 5.83 1.61 2.05
CA VAL A 62 4.76 1.33 1.10
C VAL A 62 4.48 2.57 0.28
N TRP A 63 4.32 2.38 -1.02
CA TRP A 63 3.80 3.39 -1.93
C TRP A 63 2.39 2.97 -2.32
N THR A 64 1.48 3.93 -2.45
CA THR A 64 0.22 3.78 -3.18
C THR A 64 0.08 4.87 -4.24
N ARG A 65 -0.72 4.62 -5.28
CA ARG A 65 -1.07 5.61 -6.30
C ARG A 65 -2.59 5.77 -6.29
N ASP A 66 -3.05 6.99 -6.10
CA ASP A 66 -4.49 7.30 -6.04
C ASP A 66 -5.11 7.41 -7.44
N PRO A 67 -6.46 7.48 -7.55
CA PRO A 67 -7.15 7.61 -8.83
C PRO A 67 -6.77 8.85 -9.64
N GLU A 68 -6.34 9.93 -8.97
CA GLU A 68 -5.86 11.18 -9.58
C GLU A 68 -4.42 11.06 -10.09
N GLY A 69 -3.74 9.96 -9.77
CA GLY A 69 -2.40 9.65 -10.22
C GLY A 69 -1.29 10.14 -9.30
N MET A 70 -1.63 10.69 -8.14
CA MET A 70 -0.69 11.11 -7.11
C MET A 70 -0.20 9.93 -6.28
N TYR A 71 0.96 10.09 -5.65
CA TYR A 71 1.63 9.01 -4.92
C TYR A 71 1.67 9.28 -3.43
N TRP A 72 1.22 8.31 -2.64
CA TRP A 72 1.29 8.38 -1.19
C TRP A 72 2.40 7.47 -0.70
N LEU A 73 3.22 7.99 0.22
CA LEU A 73 4.28 7.26 0.89
C LEU A 73 3.87 7.01 2.34
N GLY A 74 3.94 5.74 2.74
CA GLY A 74 3.73 5.30 4.10
C GLY A 74 4.81 4.35 4.57
N ARG A 75 4.82 4.09 5.88
CA ARG A 75 5.71 3.15 6.55
C ARG A 75 4.91 2.19 7.42
N ILE A 76 5.12 0.89 7.25
CA ILE A 76 4.47 -0.15 8.05
C ILE A 76 4.93 -0.02 9.51
N ALA A 77 3.98 0.01 10.44
CA ALA A 77 4.19 0.37 11.84
C ALA A 77 3.66 -0.68 12.83
N GLY A 78 3.27 -1.86 12.36
CA GLY A 78 2.81 -2.92 13.26
C GLY A 78 2.36 -4.20 12.55
N PRO A 79 1.92 -5.19 13.32
CA PRO A 79 1.61 -6.52 12.82
C PRO A 79 0.39 -6.52 11.91
N TYR A 80 0.27 -7.58 11.13
CA TYR A 80 -0.94 -7.89 10.37
C TYR A 80 -2.10 -8.24 11.29
N PHE A 81 -3.28 -7.74 10.91
CA PHE A 81 -4.55 -8.20 11.45
C PHE A 81 -5.60 -8.20 10.33
N TYR A 82 -6.65 -8.98 10.55
CA TYR A 82 -7.85 -8.91 9.73
C TYR A 82 -8.82 -7.93 10.41
N ASP A 83 -9.26 -6.91 9.70
CA ASP A 83 -10.22 -5.91 10.15
C ASP A 83 -11.62 -6.37 9.73
N ASP A 84 -12.41 -6.81 10.71
CA ASP A 84 -13.77 -7.29 10.54
C ASP A 84 -14.84 -6.23 10.84
N ASP A 85 -14.44 -4.97 11.05
CA ASP A 85 -15.38 -3.87 11.20
C ASP A 85 -16.21 -3.64 9.93
N ASP A 86 -17.49 -3.29 10.10
CA ASP A 86 -18.41 -3.04 8.98
C ASP A 86 -17.90 -1.94 8.04
N ASP A 87 -17.26 -0.90 8.58
CA ASP A 87 -16.65 0.19 7.80
C ASP A 87 -15.52 -0.32 6.90
N ALA A 88 -14.71 -1.27 7.38
CA ALA A 88 -13.61 -1.88 6.63
C ALA A 88 -14.15 -2.83 5.55
N ALA A 89 -15.20 -3.58 5.87
CA ALA A 89 -15.88 -4.47 4.94
C ALA A 89 -16.59 -3.70 3.79
N ALA A 90 -17.19 -2.55 4.09
CA ALA A 90 -17.87 -1.70 3.12
C ALA A 90 -16.94 -1.22 2.00
N VAL A 91 -15.69 -0.89 2.34
CA VAL A 91 -14.67 -0.43 1.38
C VAL A 91 -13.68 -1.54 0.96
N ASP A 92 -13.97 -2.80 1.33
CA ASP A 92 -13.13 -3.98 1.10
C ASP A 92 -11.65 -3.73 1.44
N LEU A 93 -11.38 -3.30 2.67
CA LEU A 93 -10.04 -3.08 3.22
C LEU A 93 -9.84 -3.89 4.52
N VAL A 94 -9.80 -5.20 4.39
CA VAL A 94 -9.84 -6.09 5.57
C VAL A 94 -8.49 -6.73 5.91
N HIS A 95 -7.60 -6.95 4.94
CA HIS A 95 -6.25 -7.46 5.22
C HIS A 95 -5.30 -6.28 5.44
N VAL A 96 -5.06 -5.90 6.70
CA VAL A 96 -4.44 -4.61 7.03
C VAL A 96 -3.27 -4.71 7.99
N ARG A 97 -2.46 -3.65 7.97
CA ARG A 97 -1.41 -3.35 8.94
C ARG A 97 -1.47 -1.87 9.29
N ARG A 98 -1.07 -1.53 10.51
CA ARG A 98 -0.85 -0.13 10.89
C ARG A 98 0.23 0.48 10.00
N CYS A 99 -0.01 1.71 9.55
CA CYS A 99 0.86 2.42 8.63
C CYS A 99 0.87 3.91 8.93
N ASP A 100 2.08 4.44 9.11
CA ASP A 100 2.31 5.88 9.20
C ASP A 100 2.36 6.44 7.78
N TRP A 101 1.40 7.25 7.40
CA TRP A 101 1.39 7.95 6.12
C TRP A 101 2.01 9.34 6.23
N LEU A 102 2.66 9.82 5.17
CA LEU A 102 2.89 11.26 5.00
C LEU A 102 1.52 11.97 4.91
N ALA A 103 1.43 13.23 5.34
CA ALA A 103 0.11 13.92 5.40
C ALA A 103 -0.38 14.43 4.04
N GLY A 104 0.47 14.40 3.02
CA GLY A 104 0.10 14.81 1.68
C GLY A 104 0.72 13.88 0.65
N PRO A 105 0.09 13.79 -0.53
CA PRO A 105 0.66 13.02 -1.63
C PRO A 105 1.82 13.76 -2.29
N LEU A 106 2.55 13.02 -3.12
CA LEU A 106 3.66 13.46 -3.92
C LEU A 106 3.31 13.39 -5.40
N LEU A 107 3.80 14.36 -6.17
CA LEU A 107 3.76 14.35 -7.63
C LEU A 107 4.78 13.36 -8.17
N GLU A 108 4.52 12.80 -9.35
CA GLU A 108 5.40 11.82 -10.01
C GLU A 108 6.90 12.23 -10.05
N PRO A 109 7.30 13.48 -10.35
CA PRO A 109 8.70 13.88 -10.37
C PRO A 109 9.42 13.80 -9.01
N GLN A 110 8.66 13.72 -7.91
CA GLN A 110 9.18 13.61 -6.55
C GLN A 110 9.33 12.15 -6.11
N VAL A 111 8.88 11.19 -6.92
CA VAL A 111 8.82 9.77 -6.60
C VAL A 111 10.03 9.06 -7.22
N PRO A 112 10.63 8.06 -6.53
CA PRO A 112 11.69 7.25 -7.12
C PRO A 112 11.28 6.65 -8.47
N ALA A 113 12.13 6.77 -9.48
CA ALA A 113 11.82 6.27 -10.83
C ALA A 113 11.45 4.77 -10.84
N ALA A 114 12.08 3.98 -9.97
CA ALA A 114 11.77 2.56 -9.80
C ALA A 114 10.34 2.30 -9.28
N VAL A 115 9.81 3.20 -8.44
CA VAL A 115 8.42 3.14 -7.97
C VAL A 115 7.49 3.51 -9.11
N VAL A 116 7.73 4.62 -9.82
CA VAL A 116 6.94 5.04 -10.99
C VAL A 116 6.87 3.90 -12.02
N ALA A 117 8.00 3.31 -12.39
CA ALA A 117 8.06 2.16 -13.30
C ALA A 117 7.28 0.94 -12.78
N THR A 118 7.27 0.71 -11.46
CA THR A 118 6.52 -0.37 -10.81
C THR A 118 5.00 -0.18 -10.89
N TYR A 119 4.52 1.06 -10.96
CA TYR A 119 3.12 1.37 -11.23
C TYR A 119 2.81 1.33 -12.73
N GLY A 120 3.67 1.92 -13.57
CA GLY A 120 3.48 2.02 -15.02
C GLY A 120 3.40 0.68 -15.74
N ARG A 121 4.20 -0.31 -15.33
CA ARG A 121 4.18 -1.66 -15.93
C ARG A 121 2.92 -2.48 -15.57
N GLY A 122 2.03 -1.94 -14.73
CA GLY A 122 1.01 -2.76 -14.06
C GLY A 122 1.65 -3.73 -13.06
N GLY A 123 0.87 -4.65 -12.50
CA GLY A 123 1.44 -5.63 -11.58
C GLY A 123 0.48 -6.20 -10.57
N ARG A 124 1.03 -7.02 -9.68
CA ARG A 124 0.26 -7.71 -8.65
C ARG A 124 -0.20 -6.73 -7.58
N ASN A 125 -1.35 -7.02 -6.98
CA ASN A 125 -1.74 -6.41 -5.73
C ASN A 125 -0.70 -6.82 -4.67
N PHE A 126 -0.07 -5.85 -4.01
CA PHE A 126 1.07 -6.00 -3.11
C PHE A 126 2.33 -6.67 -3.73
N GLN A 127 3.32 -5.86 -4.11
CA GLN A 127 4.59 -6.34 -4.69
C GLN A 127 5.79 -5.52 -4.21
N GLN A 128 6.92 -6.17 -3.97
CA GLN A 128 8.16 -5.49 -3.63
C GLN A 128 8.78 -4.83 -4.87
N THR A 129 9.28 -3.61 -4.70
CA THR A 129 10.08 -2.90 -5.70
C THR A 129 11.54 -3.24 -5.48
N HIS A 130 12.13 -3.98 -6.42
CA HIS A 130 13.55 -4.31 -6.39
C HIS A 130 14.31 -3.35 -7.30
N HIS A 131 14.99 -2.38 -6.70
CA HIS A 131 15.96 -1.53 -7.38
C HIS A 131 17.02 -1.10 -6.37
N PRO A 132 18.32 -1.11 -6.69
CA PRO A 132 19.38 -0.89 -5.71
C PRO A 132 19.25 0.42 -4.91
N SER A 133 18.75 1.49 -5.54
CA SER A 133 18.61 2.81 -4.92
C SER A 133 17.26 3.06 -4.23
N VAL A 134 16.22 2.25 -4.49
CA VAL A 134 14.83 2.63 -4.14
C VAL A 134 14.63 2.81 -2.64
N SER A 135 15.29 1.98 -1.83
CA SER A 135 15.22 2.08 -0.37
C SER A 135 15.83 3.39 0.12
N GLN A 136 17.00 3.77 -0.40
CA GLN A 136 17.69 4.99 0.00
C GLN A 136 16.96 6.25 -0.48
N GLU A 137 16.45 6.25 -1.71
CA GLU A 137 15.67 7.36 -2.26
C GLU A 137 14.36 7.55 -1.48
N THR A 138 13.64 6.46 -1.20
CA THR A 138 12.41 6.51 -0.41
C THR A 138 12.67 7.05 1.00
N GLN A 139 13.74 6.58 1.65
CA GLN A 139 14.14 7.04 2.98
C GLN A 139 14.44 8.55 2.98
N ARG A 140 15.19 9.07 1.99
CA ARG A 140 15.48 10.50 1.87
C ARG A 140 14.22 11.35 1.75
N ILE A 141 13.24 10.90 0.96
CA ILE A 141 11.95 11.60 0.81
C ILE A 141 11.18 11.60 2.13
N TRP A 142 11.15 10.47 2.83
CA TRP A 142 10.52 10.34 4.13
C TRP A 142 11.11 11.32 5.15
N ASP A 143 12.43 11.34 5.30
CA ASP A 143 13.14 12.16 6.29
C ASP A 143 13.01 13.66 5.99
N ALA A 144 13.14 14.06 4.72
CA ALA A 144 12.96 15.45 4.29
C ALA A 144 11.54 15.96 4.60
N THR A 145 10.51 15.14 4.36
CA THR A 145 9.12 15.56 4.58
C THR A 145 8.77 15.64 6.07
N ARG A 146 9.36 14.78 6.90
CA ARG A 146 9.13 14.82 8.36
C ARG A 146 9.93 15.90 9.08
N SER A 147 11.07 16.31 8.54
CA SER A 147 11.90 17.39 9.10
C SER A 147 11.37 18.78 8.75
N ALA A 148 10.54 18.89 7.70
CA ALA A 148 9.87 20.13 7.30
C ALA A 148 8.60 20.44 8.11
N ARG A 149 8.34 19.71 9.20
CA ARG A 149 7.24 19.91 10.14
C ARG A 149 7.77 20.27 11.51
#